data_AF-A0A7C7WND0-F1
#
_entry.id   AF-A0A7C7WND0-F1
#
_cell.length_a   1.000
_cell.length_b   1.000
_cell.length_c   1.000
_cell.angle_alpha   90.00
_cell.angle_beta   90.00
_cell.angle_gamma   90.00
#
_symmetry.space_group_name_H-M   'P 1'
#
loop_
_entity.id
_entity.type
_entity.pdbx_description
1 polymer ?
#
loop_
_entity_poly.entity_id
_entity_poly.type
_entity_poly.pdbx_seq_one_letter_code
_entity_poly.pdbx_strand_id
1 'polypeptide(L)'
;MTGFIPVPPDPWVPTATDSETKLFPAATMDALDEHNDGRYATTEQGEKADSAYQLPESGVPATDLEDAVRTSLTKADEAVPNTVEGRTALAASPELGAAYARIYREPTFVALGDSNTSLNVQAGGTEVGANHASAAIQRLGGRARIIGFAGVSGDTVQDMADRLATDVLALAPGYCLILAGTNVVDNPAASLVDAQGVLDQEIITPLRTAGIEPVLCAIPPNGPEPTRARLWNAFLRQYASSHGIILVDYYAAVVDPATGDWNEAYLNTSDGQETHFNPLGSLAAGEAAATALAPYLPPSTLPLAQDNTSDVNLIPNALFLSGLHANGYPAGWASGQSNSGGYGTMSLVTDADGLNWFQIDKTGAQSYNVNVVKTTGFSVGDRVGFGLLWETEDLAGGQTVTTRLVFRAAGSIAISRLSLATAITVDTLGQMTMWMEGVVPENTVDLRFEISLPATGTGKVRVARPTLLNLTDIG
;
A
#
# COMPACT_ATOMS: atom_id res chain seq x y z
N MET A 1 -17.24 -45.19 39.55
CA MET A 1 -17.16 -44.17 40.61
C MET A 1 -15.90 -43.36 40.38
N THR A 2 -15.99 -42.04 40.61
CA THR A 2 -14.96 -40.98 40.42
C THR A 2 -14.64 -40.68 38.94
N GLY A 3 -14.65 -39.45 38.43
CA GLY A 3 -14.99 -38.13 38.95
C GLY A 3 -14.59 -37.11 37.88
N PHE A 4 -15.55 -36.37 37.31
CA PHE A 4 -15.29 -35.23 36.42
C PHE A 4 -15.75 -33.97 37.15
N ILE A 5 -14.82 -33.04 37.38
CA ILE A 5 -15.09 -31.70 37.88
C ILE A 5 -15.40 -30.83 36.64
N PRO A 6 -16.58 -30.20 36.52
CA PRO A 6 -16.82 -29.23 35.47
C PRO A 6 -16.11 -27.92 35.82
N VAL A 7 -15.33 -27.40 34.87
CA VAL A 7 -14.78 -26.04 34.91
C VAL A 7 -15.95 -25.05 34.76
N PRO A 8 -16.06 -24.01 35.60
CA PRO A 8 -17.11 -22.99 35.45
C PRO A 8 -16.89 -22.14 34.18
N PRO A 9 -17.96 -21.64 33.55
CA PRO A 9 -17.86 -20.84 32.34
C PRO A 9 -17.14 -19.51 32.59
N ASP A 10 -16.30 -19.14 31.63
CA ASP A 10 -15.56 -17.88 31.56
C ASP A 10 -16.53 -16.67 31.51
N PRO A 11 -16.40 -15.66 32.39
CA PRO A 11 -17.30 -14.51 32.45
C PRO A 11 -17.20 -13.52 31.28
N TRP A 12 -16.38 -13.81 30.25
CA TRP A 12 -16.14 -12.88 29.13
C TRP A 12 -16.51 -13.41 27.74
N VAL A 13 -17.55 -14.24 27.63
CA VAL A 13 -18.18 -14.56 26.33
C VAL A 13 -19.48 -13.76 26.18
N PRO A 14 -19.53 -12.72 25.31
CA PRO A 14 -20.80 -12.10 24.95
C PRO A 14 -21.59 -13.07 24.07
N THR A 15 -22.69 -13.60 24.59
CA THR A 15 -23.67 -14.33 23.78
C THR A 15 -24.45 -13.35 22.92
N ALA A 16 -24.37 -13.52 21.60
CA ALA A 16 -25.09 -12.73 20.62
C ALA A 16 -26.60 -12.99 20.70
N THR A 17 -27.32 -12.17 21.47
CA THR A 17 -28.71 -11.76 21.27
C THR A 17 -29.02 -10.69 22.31
N ASP A 18 -28.93 -9.41 21.94
CA ASP A 18 -29.72 -8.30 22.51
C ASP A 18 -29.46 -7.04 21.69
N SER A 19 -30.05 -7.05 20.49
CA SER A 19 -30.32 -5.83 19.74
C SER A 19 -31.56 -5.18 20.34
N GLU A 20 -31.40 -4.27 21.30
CA GLU A 20 -32.40 -3.21 21.55
C GLU A 20 -31.78 -2.03 22.30
N THR A 21 -31.73 -0.90 21.61
CA THR A 21 -31.47 0.45 22.12
C THR A 21 -32.11 0.73 23.49
N LYS A 22 -31.29 0.91 24.52
CA LYS A 22 -31.64 1.73 25.69
C LYS A 22 -30.47 2.64 26.05
N LEU A 23 -30.42 3.78 25.37
CA LEU A 23 -29.89 5.01 25.95
C LEU A 23 -30.62 5.23 27.28
N PHE A 24 -29.92 5.16 28.41
CA PHE A 24 -30.48 5.55 29.69
C PHE A 24 -30.84 7.05 29.62
N PRO A 25 -32.11 7.45 29.82
CA PRO A 25 -32.39 8.85 30.11
C PRO A 25 -31.84 9.14 31.51
N ALA A 26 -31.29 10.35 31.69
CA ALA A 26 -30.72 10.80 32.96
C ALA A 26 -31.68 10.51 34.13
N ALA A 27 -31.25 9.65 35.05
CA ALA A 27 -31.99 9.41 36.29
C ALA A 27 -31.95 10.70 37.13
N THR A 28 -33.13 11.18 37.53
CA THR A 28 -33.25 12.29 38.49
C THR A 28 -32.82 11.83 39.89
N MET A 29 -32.23 12.72 40.68
CA MET A 29 -31.70 12.43 42.03
C MET A 29 -32.71 11.74 42.97
N ASP A 30 -34.01 11.96 42.77
CA ASP A 30 -35.07 11.31 43.56
C ASP A 30 -35.05 9.77 43.46
N ALA A 31 -34.48 9.21 42.38
CA ALA A 31 -34.38 7.76 42.18
C ALA A 31 -33.23 7.11 42.97
N LEU A 32 -32.32 7.89 43.57
CA LEU A 32 -31.17 7.37 44.34
C LEU A 32 -31.51 7.13 45.82
N ASP A 33 -32.48 7.85 46.38
CA ASP A 33 -32.84 7.72 47.80
C ASP A 33 -33.63 6.44 48.12
N GLU A 34 -34.37 5.89 47.14
CA GLU A 34 -35.09 4.61 47.30
C GLU A 34 -34.14 3.39 47.34
N HIS A 35 -32.85 3.57 47.07
CA HIS A 35 -31.82 2.52 47.01
C HIS A 35 -30.65 2.71 48.00
N ASN A 36 -30.84 3.46 49.09
CA ASN A 36 -29.78 3.68 50.07
C ASN A 36 -29.57 2.44 50.98
N ASP A 37 -28.67 1.54 50.58
CA ASP A 37 -28.24 0.36 51.33
C ASP A 37 -27.10 0.65 52.35
N GLY A 38 -26.93 1.92 52.73
CA GLY A 38 -25.92 2.37 53.69
C GLY A 38 -24.50 2.48 53.11
N ARG A 39 -24.33 2.31 51.79
CA ARG A 39 -23.03 2.50 51.10
C ARG A 39 -22.84 3.88 50.50
N TYR A 40 -23.86 4.74 50.49
CA TYR A 40 -23.78 6.10 49.97
C TYR A 40 -23.97 7.13 51.08
N ALA A 41 -23.24 8.23 50.98
CA ALA A 41 -23.37 9.34 51.92
C ALA A 41 -24.80 9.90 51.87
N THR A 42 -25.39 10.18 53.03
CA THR A 42 -26.72 10.82 53.08
C THR A 42 -26.64 12.25 52.56
N THR A 43 -27.76 12.82 52.12
CA THR A 43 -27.87 14.23 51.72
C THR A 43 -27.30 15.17 52.78
N GLU A 44 -27.57 14.89 54.07
CA GLU A 44 -27.04 15.66 55.20
C GLU A 44 -25.51 15.53 55.37
N GLN A 45 -24.92 14.39 54.99
CA GLN A 45 -23.47 14.20 54.96
C GLN A 45 -22.82 14.91 53.75
N GLY A 46 -23.49 14.94 52.60
CA GLY A 46 -23.09 15.72 51.43
C GLY A 46 -23.06 17.22 51.73
N GLU A 47 -24.12 17.75 52.31
CA GLU A 47 -24.21 19.16 52.73
C GLU A 47 -23.12 19.55 53.76
N LYS A 48 -22.71 18.60 54.60
CA LYS A 48 -21.62 18.79 55.57
C LYS A 48 -20.23 18.77 54.92
N ALA A 49 -20.04 18.04 53.82
CA ALA A 49 -18.81 18.04 53.03
C ALA A 49 -18.69 19.31 52.18
N ASP A 50 -19.79 19.73 51.54
CA ASP A 50 -19.84 20.94 50.71
C ASP A 50 -19.67 22.24 51.54
N SER A 51 -20.09 22.22 52.81
CA SER A 51 -19.82 23.33 53.74
C SER A 51 -18.40 23.34 54.31
N ALA A 52 -17.67 22.23 54.23
CA ALA A 52 -16.28 22.12 54.67
C ALA A 52 -15.27 22.47 53.57
N TYR A 53 -15.67 22.40 52.29
CA TYR A 53 -14.82 22.71 51.15
C TYR A 53 -15.60 23.47 50.07
N GLN A 54 -15.34 24.77 49.92
CA GLN A 54 -15.81 25.52 48.76
C GLN A 54 -14.76 25.49 47.65
N LEU A 55 -15.08 24.79 46.55
CA LEU A 55 -14.24 24.76 45.36
C LEU A 55 -14.05 26.21 44.83
N PRO A 56 -12.81 26.73 44.72
CA PRO A 56 -12.59 28.06 44.17
C PRO A 56 -13.03 28.13 42.70
N GLU A 57 -13.60 29.27 42.26
CA GLU A 57 -14.01 29.49 40.85
C GLU A 57 -12.87 29.30 39.83
N SER A 58 -11.61 29.35 40.28
CA SER A 58 -10.41 29.15 39.46
C SER A 58 -9.88 27.71 39.44
N GLY A 59 -10.60 26.76 40.05
CA GLY A 59 -10.17 25.37 40.21
C GLY A 59 -9.37 25.11 41.49
N VAL A 60 -9.04 23.84 41.75
CA VAL A 60 -8.29 23.41 42.95
C VAL A 60 -6.84 23.95 42.88
N PRO A 61 -6.40 24.79 43.82
CA PRO A 61 -5.02 25.26 43.89
C PRO A 61 -4.04 24.10 44.08
N ALA A 62 -2.88 24.14 43.43
CA ALA A 62 -1.87 23.07 43.57
C ALA A 62 -1.36 22.88 45.02
N THR A 63 -1.51 23.90 45.87
CA THR A 63 -1.24 23.85 47.32
C THR A 63 -2.18 22.92 48.07
N ASP A 64 -3.35 22.65 47.50
CA ASP A 64 -4.42 21.87 48.13
C ASP A 64 -4.35 20.40 47.68
N LEU A 65 -3.49 20.07 46.71
CA LEU A 65 -3.19 18.71 46.30
C LEU A 65 -2.22 18.04 47.29
N GLU A 66 -2.40 16.74 47.51
CA GLU A 66 -1.46 15.94 48.29
C GLU A 66 -0.05 15.98 47.69
N ASP A 67 0.97 15.93 48.55
CA ASP A 67 2.37 16.15 48.15
C ASP A 67 2.86 15.18 47.07
N ALA A 68 2.33 13.95 47.03
CA ALA A 68 2.64 12.96 45.99
C ALA A 68 2.16 13.40 44.60
N VAL A 69 0.97 14.01 44.52
CA VAL A 69 0.39 14.54 43.28
C VAL A 69 1.17 15.78 42.84
N ARG A 70 1.52 16.67 43.78
CA ARG A 70 2.33 17.86 43.50
C ARG A 70 3.72 17.50 42.96
N THR A 71 4.34 16.48 43.53
CA THR A 71 5.65 15.96 43.09
C THR A 71 5.58 15.36 41.69
N SER A 72 4.49 14.63 41.36
CA SER A 72 4.28 14.06 40.03
C SER A 72 4.07 15.15 38.97
N LEU A 73 3.28 16.19 39.29
CA LEU A 73 3.07 17.35 38.41
C LEU A 73 4.35 18.13 38.16
N THR A 74 5.15 18.36 39.21
CA THR A 74 6.45 19.04 39.09
C THR A 74 7.39 18.25 38.17
N LYS A 75 7.43 16.91 38.29
CA LYS A 75 8.21 16.05 37.39
C LYS A 75 7.70 16.08 35.95
N ALA A 76 6.39 16.21 35.75
CA ALA A 76 5.79 16.33 34.42
C ALA A 76 6.12 17.69 33.77
N ASP A 77 6.09 18.78 34.54
CA ASP A 77 6.46 20.13 34.10
C ASP A 77 7.97 20.25 33.81
N GLU A 78 8.81 19.52 34.54
CA GLU A 78 10.25 19.42 34.28
C GLU A 78 10.58 18.52 33.07
N ALA A 79 9.77 17.49 32.81
CA ALA A 79 9.98 16.55 31.70
C ALA A 79 9.52 17.10 30.34
N VAL A 80 8.56 18.03 30.32
CA VAL A 80 8.08 18.69 29.10
C VAL A 80 8.17 20.21 29.30
N PRO A 81 9.19 20.87 28.73
CA PRO A 81 9.34 22.31 28.88
C PRO A 81 8.10 23.05 28.36
N ASN A 82 7.28 23.60 29.27
CA ASN A 82 6.03 24.27 28.90
C ASN A 82 6.26 25.71 28.36
N THR A 83 7.51 26.17 28.35
CA THR A 83 7.92 27.44 27.74
C THR A 83 7.93 27.32 26.21
N VAL A 84 7.70 28.45 25.53
CA VAL A 84 7.77 28.50 24.05
C VAL A 84 9.17 28.11 23.58
N GLU A 85 10.22 28.62 24.22
CA GLU A 85 11.62 28.29 23.92
C GLU A 85 11.94 26.81 24.15
N GLY A 86 11.42 26.22 25.22
CA GLY A 86 11.61 24.80 25.51
C GLY A 86 10.90 23.89 24.51
N ARG A 87 9.69 24.28 24.04
CA ARG A 87 9.00 23.59 22.94
C ARG A 87 9.73 23.75 21.60
N THR A 88 10.30 24.91 21.33
CA THR A 88 11.11 25.16 20.12
C THR A 88 12.42 24.37 20.14
N ALA A 89 13.07 24.27 21.30
CA ALA A 89 14.28 23.45 21.48
C ALA A 89 13.98 21.95 21.37
N LEU A 90 12.82 21.49 21.87
CA LEU A 90 12.35 20.11 21.73
C LEU A 90 12.06 19.77 20.25
N ALA A 91 11.40 20.67 19.52
CA ALA A 91 11.14 20.53 18.09
C ALA A 91 12.44 20.57 17.23
N ALA A 92 13.49 21.22 17.72
CA ALA A 92 14.81 21.27 17.09
C ALA A 92 15.77 20.17 17.59
N SER A 93 15.35 19.30 18.51
CA SER A 93 16.20 18.25 19.05
C SER A 93 16.47 17.18 17.99
N PRO A 94 17.74 16.79 17.75
CA PRO A 94 18.08 15.69 16.84
C PRO A 94 17.44 14.36 17.24
N GLU A 95 17.24 14.11 18.53
CA GLU A 95 16.61 12.89 19.04
C GLU A 95 15.10 12.86 18.78
N LEU A 96 14.42 14.01 18.89
CA LEU A 96 13.04 14.13 18.45
C LEU A 96 12.91 14.17 16.93
N GLY A 97 13.84 14.78 16.21
CA GLY A 97 13.90 14.68 14.75
C GLY A 97 14.02 13.23 14.28
N ALA A 98 14.85 12.43 14.94
CA ALA A 98 14.98 10.99 14.70
C ALA A 98 13.73 10.20 15.16
N ALA A 99 13.10 10.58 16.27
CA ALA A 99 11.85 9.99 16.73
C ALA A 99 10.67 10.33 15.79
N TYR A 100 10.57 11.57 15.32
CA TYR A 100 9.58 12.03 14.36
C TYR A 100 9.81 11.43 12.96
N ALA A 101 11.07 11.29 12.51
CA ALA A 101 11.41 10.56 11.29
C ALA A 101 11.10 9.05 11.41
N ARG A 102 11.19 8.48 12.62
CA ARG A 102 10.66 7.14 12.92
C ARG A 102 9.13 7.07 12.91
N ILE A 103 8.44 8.16 13.27
CA ILE A 103 6.97 8.25 13.31
C ILE A 103 6.39 8.53 11.91
N TYR A 104 7.11 9.23 11.04
CA TYR A 104 6.71 9.52 9.65
C TYR A 104 7.83 9.15 8.67
N ARG A 105 7.87 7.88 8.31
CA ARG A 105 8.65 7.40 7.16
C ARG A 105 7.96 7.89 5.88
N GLU A 106 8.74 8.35 4.91
CA GLU A 106 8.17 8.58 3.59
C GLU A 106 7.56 7.27 3.07
N PRO A 107 6.35 7.28 2.50
CA PRO A 107 5.70 6.07 2.04
C PRO A 107 6.27 5.62 0.68
N THR A 108 7.60 5.48 0.62
CA THR A 108 8.38 5.03 -0.53
C THR A 108 8.92 3.63 -0.27
N PHE A 109 8.85 2.79 -1.29
CA PHE A 109 9.19 1.38 -1.20
C PHE A 109 10.26 1.00 -2.24
N VAL A 110 11.16 0.12 -1.85
CA VAL A 110 11.93 -0.72 -2.77
C VAL A 110 11.56 -2.17 -2.53
N ALA A 111 11.40 -2.95 -3.60
CA ALA A 111 11.13 -4.39 -3.51
C ALA A 111 12.40 -5.19 -3.83
N LEU A 112 13.02 -5.78 -2.80
CA LEU A 112 14.18 -6.65 -2.89
C LEU A 112 13.73 -8.11 -2.97
N GLY A 113 14.19 -8.85 -3.96
CA GLY A 113 13.84 -10.27 -4.05
C GLY A 113 14.46 -11.01 -5.23
N ASP A 114 13.86 -12.16 -5.52
CA ASP A 114 14.34 -13.13 -6.51
C ASP A 114 13.56 -13.03 -7.85
N SER A 115 13.41 -14.17 -8.54
CA SER A 115 12.63 -14.30 -9.76
C SER A 115 11.18 -13.82 -9.57
N ASN A 116 10.53 -14.13 -8.46
CA ASN A 116 9.15 -13.71 -8.17
C ASN A 116 9.00 -12.19 -8.09
N THR A 117 10.02 -11.49 -7.58
CA THR A 117 10.06 -10.02 -7.57
C THR A 117 10.44 -9.43 -8.93
N SER A 118 11.29 -10.12 -9.70
CA SER A 118 11.67 -9.69 -11.05
C SER A 118 10.54 -9.80 -12.08
N LEU A 119 9.53 -10.66 -11.84
CA LEU A 119 8.50 -11.03 -12.81
C LEU A 119 7.91 -9.81 -13.55
N ASN A 120 8.12 -9.76 -14.87
CA ASN A 120 7.60 -8.73 -15.77
C ASN A 120 8.03 -7.28 -15.41
N VAL A 121 9.14 -7.11 -14.70
CA VAL A 121 9.77 -5.81 -14.46
C VAL A 121 11.22 -5.86 -14.94
N GLN A 122 11.62 -4.90 -15.78
CA GLN A 122 13.01 -4.77 -16.19
C GLN A 122 13.86 -4.38 -14.98
N ALA A 123 14.99 -5.05 -14.76
CA ALA A 123 15.93 -4.71 -13.69
C ALA A 123 16.35 -3.23 -13.76
N GLY A 124 16.21 -2.50 -12.64
CA GLY A 124 16.46 -1.05 -12.57
C GLY A 124 15.40 -0.17 -13.26
N GLY A 125 14.30 -0.77 -13.73
CA GLY A 125 13.18 -0.05 -14.36
C GLY A 125 12.20 0.53 -13.35
N THR A 126 11.59 1.67 -13.69
CA THR A 126 10.43 2.24 -13.01
C THR A 126 9.14 1.76 -13.68
N GLU A 127 9.05 0.47 -14.01
CA GLU A 127 7.88 -0.10 -14.68
C GLU A 127 7.09 -0.94 -13.66
N VAL A 128 5.79 -0.69 -13.54
CA VAL A 128 4.89 -1.49 -12.71
C VAL A 128 4.41 -2.66 -13.55
N GLY A 129 4.97 -3.84 -13.29
CA GLY A 129 4.63 -5.10 -13.96
C GLY A 129 3.55 -5.90 -13.23
N ALA A 130 3.28 -7.11 -13.71
CA ALA A 130 2.36 -8.04 -13.05
C ALA A 130 3.06 -8.85 -11.93
N ASN A 131 3.75 -8.19 -11.00
CA ASN A 131 4.37 -8.82 -9.83
C ASN A 131 3.69 -8.42 -8.52
N HIS A 132 4.01 -9.17 -7.46
CA HIS A 132 3.42 -8.98 -6.13
C HIS A 132 3.65 -7.57 -5.55
N ALA A 133 4.84 -7.00 -5.72
CA ALA A 133 5.17 -5.67 -5.19
C ALA A 133 4.39 -4.56 -5.91
N SER A 134 4.26 -4.67 -7.23
CA SER A 134 3.44 -3.79 -8.06
C SER A 134 1.98 -3.84 -7.62
N ALA A 135 1.42 -5.05 -7.51
CA ALA A 135 0.05 -5.25 -7.05
C ALA A 135 -0.18 -4.67 -5.65
N ALA A 136 0.78 -4.83 -4.73
CA ALA A 136 0.69 -4.25 -3.38
C ALA A 136 0.52 -2.73 -3.42
N ILE A 137 1.35 -2.03 -4.20
CA ILE A 137 1.31 -0.56 -4.29
C ILE A 137 0.03 -0.07 -4.95
N GLN A 138 -0.44 -0.77 -5.99
CA GLN A 138 -1.71 -0.45 -6.65
C GLN A 138 -2.91 -0.62 -5.71
N ARG A 139 -2.88 -1.66 -4.86
CA ARG A 139 -3.90 -1.96 -3.83
C ARG A 139 -3.85 -1.04 -2.63
N LEU A 140 -2.70 -0.45 -2.31
CA LEU A 140 -2.57 0.55 -1.26
C LEU A 140 -3.27 1.88 -1.59
N GLY A 141 -3.86 2.04 -2.77
CA GLY A 141 -4.79 3.15 -3.03
C GLY A 141 -4.10 4.52 -3.09
N GLY A 142 -2.83 4.56 -3.49
CA GLY A 142 -2.03 5.80 -3.52
C GLY A 142 -1.42 6.22 -2.19
N ARG A 143 -1.49 5.35 -1.17
CA ARG A 143 -0.85 5.58 0.13
C ARG A 143 0.65 5.35 0.11
N ALA A 144 1.17 4.76 -0.96
CA ALA A 144 2.58 4.43 -1.14
C ALA A 144 3.02 4.57 -2.60
N ARG A 145 4.33 4.71 -2.79
CA ARG A 145 4.99 4.72 -4.11
C ARG A 145 6.16 3.74 -4.10
N ILE A 146 6.34 3.00 -5.18
CA ILE A 146 7.56 2.19 -5.38
C ILE A 146 8.56 3.00 -6.20
N ILE A 147 9.79 3.06 -5.71
CA ILE A 147 10.89 3.82 -6.32
C ILE A 147 12.00 2.91 -6.87
N GLY A 148 11.92 1.60 -6.62
CA GLY A 148 12.85 0.63 -7.18
C GLY A 148 12.33 -0.80 -7.10
N PHE A 149 12.58 -1.56 -8.17
CA PHE A 149 12.44 -3.01 -8.21
C PHE A 149 13.83 -3.64 -8.29
N ALA A 150 14.18 -4.36 -7.23
CA ALA A 150 15.45 -5.00 -7.00
C ALA A 150 15.26 -6.53 -6.99
N GLY A 151 14.49 -7.05 -7.95
CA GLY A 151 14.28 -8.48 -8.15
C GLY A 151 15.26 -9.05 -9.17
N VAL A 152 16.01 -10.10 -8.83
CA VAL A 152 16.95 -10.77 -9.75
C VAL A 152 16.72 -12.28 -9.71
N SER A 153 16.44 -12.87 -10.87
CA SER A 153 16.16 -14.30 -10.98
C SER A 153 17.35 -15.16 -10.52
N GLY A 154 17.07 -16.08 -9.60
CA GLY A 154 18.06 -17.01 -9.04
C GLY A 154 18.77 -16.51 -7.78
N ASP A 155 18.54 -15.26 -7.37
CA ASP A 155 19.20 -14.71 -6.18
C ASP A 155 18.88 -15.49 -4.91
N THR A 156 19.95 -15.85 -4.19
CA THR A 156 19.89 -16.28 -2.80
C THR A 156 19.84 -15.08 -1.86
N VAL A 157 19.68 -15.32 -0.55
CA VAL A 157 19.78 -14.26 0.46
C VAL A 157 21.15 -13.57 0.43
N GLN A 158 22.23 -14.30 0.12
CA GLN A 158 23.57 -13.72 0.00
C GLN A 158 23.68 -12.79 -1.20
N ASP A 159 23.18 -13.20 -2.37
CA ASP A 159 23.23 -12.36 -3.58
C ASP A 159 22.47 -11.04 -3.37
N MET A 160 21.35 -11.09 -2.64
CA MET A 160 20.59 -9.89 -2.24
C MET A 160 21.37 -9.00 -1.26
N ALA A 161 22.11 -9.59 -0.32
CA ALA A 161 22.96 -8.85 0.61
C ALA A 161 24.11 -8.13 -0.12
N ASP A 162 24.77 -8.81 -1.06
CA ASP A 162 25.89 -8.29 -1.84
C ASP A 162 25.54 -7.02 -2.64
N ARG A 163 24.28 -6.91 -3.09
CA ARG A 163 23.77 -5.75 -3.85
C ARG A 163 22.88 -4.79 -3.05
N LEU A 164 22.69 -5.01 -1.74
CA LEU A 164 21.80 -4.19 -0.91
C LEU A 164 22.18 -2.70 -0.97
N ALA A 165 23.49 -2.41 -0.98
CA ALA A 165 24.00 -1.06 -1.00
C ALA A 165 23.59 -0.30 -2.27
N THR A 166 23.70 -0.93 -3.44
CA THR A 166 23.38 -0.31 -4.73
C THR A 166 21.89 -0.27 -4.98
N ASP A 167 21.17 -1.32 -4.62
CA ASP A 167 19.81 -1.54 -5.08
C ASP A 167 18.77 -0.97 -4.12
N VAL A 168 19.12 -0.80 -2.84
CA VAL A 168 18.19 -0.34 -1.80
C VAL A 168 18.73 0.87 -1.06
N LEU A 169 19.92 0.77 -0.45
CA LEU A 169 20.43 1.83 0.42
C LEU A 169 20.67 3.14 -0.33
N ALA A 170 21.18 3.07 -1.56
CA ALA A 170 21.39 4.24 -2.41
C ALA A 170 20.09 4.99 -2.77
N LEU A 171 18.94 4.32 -2.75
CA LEU A 171 17.64 4.91 -3.04
C LEU A 171 16.96 5.51 -1.80
N ALA A 172 17.45 5.18 -0.60
CA ALA A 172 16.93 5.64 0.69
C ALA A 172 15.39 5.59 0.83
N PRO A 173 14.72 4.45 0.54
CA PRO A 173 13.27 4.35 0.71
C PRO A 173 12.86 4.39 2.19
N GLY A 174 11.60 4.71 2.48
CA GLY A 174 11.07 4.54 3.83
C GLY A 174 10.92 3.07 4.25
N TYR A 175 10.64 2.19 3.28
CA TYR A 175 10.39 0.76 3.49
C TYR A 175 11.10 -0.12 2.44
N CYS A 176 11.55 -1.30 2.85
CA CYS A 176 12.09 -2.32 1.96
C CYS A 176 11.27 -3.60 2.08
N LEU A 177 10.56 -3.98 1.02
CA LEU A 177 9.82 -5.23 0.92
C LEU A 177 10.78 -6.35 0.52
N ILE A 178 10.92 -7.39 1.33
CA ILE A 178 11.96 -8.42 1.18
C ILE A 178 11.30 -9.78 0.96
N LEU A 179 11.35 -10.27 -0.28
CA LEU A 179 10.97 -11.64 -0.63
C LEU A 179 12.24 -12.46 -0.91
N ALA A 180 12.77 -13.08 0.14
CA ALA A 180 14.03 -13.82 0.10
C ALA A 180 13.86 -15.23 0.68
N GLY A 181 14.48 -16.22 0.03
CA GLY A 181 14.59 -17.58 0.56
C GLY A 181 14.28 -18.71 -0.43
N THR A 182 13.56 -18.44 -1.53
CA THR A 182 13.17 -19.47 -2.52
C THR A 182 14.37 -20.28 -2.99
N ASN A 183 15.41 -19.62 -3.49
CA ASN A 183 16.60 -20.28 -4.04
C ASN A 183 17.48 -20.96 -2.97
N VAL A 184 17.37 -20.55 -1.70
CA VAL A 184 18.04 -21.25 -0.58
C VAL A 184 17.27 -22.52 -0.22
N VAL A 185 15.94 -22.46 -0.27
CA VAL A 185 15.05 -23.60 -0.04
C VAL A 185 15.23 -24.63 -1.15
N ASP A 186 15.28 -24.20 -2.42
CA ASP A 186 15.47 -25.05 -3.62
C ASP A 186 16.84 -25.71 -3.70
N ASN A 187 17.79 -25.30 -2.87
CA ASN A 187 19.10 -25.93 -2.77
C ASN A 187 19.18 -26.76 -1.46
N PRO A 188 18.98 -28.08 -1.49
CA PRO A 188 19.01 -28.92 -0.30
C PRO A 188 20.37 -28.91 0.43
N ALA A 189 21.45 -28.59 -0.27
CA ALA A 189 22.79 -28.46 0.30
C ALA A 189 23.01 -27.13 1.01
N ALA A 190 22.16 -26.11 0.78
CA ALA A 190 22.27 -24.83 1.44
C ALA A 190 21.79 -24.90 2.89
N SER A 191 22.57 -24.28 3.79
CA SER A 191 22.24 -24.14 5.20
C SER A 191 21.18 -23.04 5.39
N LEU A 192 20.00 -23.42 5.87
CA LEU A 192 18.97 -22.44 6.24
C LEU A 192 19.47 -21.53 7.37
N VAL A 193 20.25 -22.05 8.32
CA VAL A 193 20.76 -21.27 9.46
C VAL A 193 21.74 -20.19 8.99
N ASP A 194 22.61 -20.50 8.04
CA ASP A 194 23.56 -19.49 7.52
C ASP A 194 22.79 -18.40 6.76
N ALA A 195 21.81 -18.78 5.94
CA ALA A 195 20.95 -17.83 5.25
C ALA A 195 20.11 -16.95 6.21
N GLN A 196 19.68 -17.48 7.36
CA GLN A 196 19.05 -16.70 8.42
C GLN A 196 20.00 -15.66 9.00
N GLY A 197 21.27 -16.04 9.22
CA GLY A 197 22.32 -15.13 9.68
C GLY A 197 22.59 -14.00 8.70
N VAL A 198 22.66 -14.31 7.40
CA VAL A 198 22.84 -13.30 6.34
C VAL A 198 21.64 -12.34 6.30
N LEU A 199 20.40 -12.86 6.34
CA LEU A 199 19.20 -12.02 6.35
C LEU A 199 19.22 -11.02 7.53
N ASP A 200 19.58 -11.49 8.73
CA ASP A 200 19.64 -10.68 9.94
C ASP A 200 20.77 -9.63 9.90
N GLN A 201 22.00 -10.10 9.66
CA GLN A 201 23.21 -9.30 9.84
C GLN A 201 23.57 -8.45 8.62
N GLU A 202 23.25 -8.91 7.41
CA GLU A 202 23.69 -8.28 6.16
C GLU A 202 22.55 -7.60 5.40
N ILE A 203 21.28 -7.86 5.75
CA ILE A 203 20.11 -7.20 5.13
C ILE A 203 19.35 -6.34 6.15
N ILE A 204 18.77 -6.96 7.17
CA ILE A 204 17.86 -6.29 8.11
C ILE A 204 18.59 -5.25 8.96
N THR A 205 19.75 -5.60 9.52
CA THR A 205 20.55 -4.69 10.35
C THR A 205 21.02 -3.45 9.59
N PRO A 206 21.58 -3.56 8.36
CA PRO A 206 21.94 -2.39 7.55
C PRO A 206 20.73 -1.52 7.18
N LEU A 207 19.60 -2.11 6.79
CA LEU A 207 18.37 -1.37 6.49
C LEU A 207 17.92 -0.53 7.69
N ARG A 208 17.83 -1.15 8.88
CA ARG A 208 17.43 -0.45 10.11
C ARG A 208 18.41 0.64 10.50
N THR A 209 19.71 0.40 10.32
CA THR A 209 20.78 1.38 10.58
C THR A 209 20.65 2.59 9.65
N ALA A 210 20.28 2.36 8.39
CA ALA A 210 19.99 3.42 7.42
C ALA A 210 18.64 4.11 7.64
N GLY A 211 17.88 3.71 8.66
CA GLY A 211 16.55 4.26 8.91
C GLY A 211 15.52 3.81 7.87
N ILE A 212 15.66 2.61 7.31
CA ILE A 212 14.70 1.98 6.38
C ILE A 212 13.95 0.88 7.14
N GLU A 213 12.62 0.81 7.01
CA GLU A 213 11.84 -0.26 7.65
C GLU A 213 11.89 -1.54 6.80
N PRO A 214 12.49 -2.64 7.30
CA PRO A 214 12.37 -3.92 6.63
C PRO A 214 10.93 -4.43 6.74
N VAL A 215 10.43 -5.03 5.66
CA VAL A 215 9.13 -5.71 5.61
C VAL A 215 9.40 -7.10 5.07
N LEU A 216 9.24 -8.11 5.91
CA LEU A 216 9.54 -9.49 5.54
C LEU A 216 8.34 -10.11 4.82
N CYS A 217 8.60 -10.81 3.72
CA CYS A 217 7.60 -11.59 3.01
C CYS A 217 7.86 -13.08 3.20
N ALA A 218 6.86 -13.83 3.69
CA ALA A 218 6.91 -15.28 3.63
C ALA A 218 7.00 -15.72 2.16
N ILE A 219 7.87 -16.68 1.83
CA ILE A 219 7.95 -17.23 0.48
C ILE A 219 6.68 -18.04 0.18
N PRO A 220 6.22 -18.12 -1.09
CA PRO A 220 5.07 -18.96 -1.42
C PRO A 220 5.35 -20.45 -1.17
N PRO A 221 4.35 -21.34 -1.34
CA PRO A 221 4.62 -22.77 -1.40
C PRO A 221 5.71 -23.08 -2.44
N ASN A 222 6.43 -24.17 -2.19
CA ASN A 222 7.54 -24.60 -3.03
C ASN A 222 7.33 -26.09 -3.28
N GLY A 223 6.93 -26.44 -4.51
CA GLY A 223 6.65 -27.82 -4.89
C GLY A 223 7.85 -28.76 -4.72
N PRO A 224 9.07 -28.36 -5.13
CA PRO A 224 10.26 -29.18 -4.97
C PRO A 224 10.65 -29.46 -3.51
N GLU A 225 10.57 -28.45 -2.63
CA GLU A 225 11.11 -28.48 -1.27
C GLU A 225 10.12 -27.93 -0.21
N PRO A 226 8.90 -28.51 -0.09
CA PRO A 226 7.79 -27.92 0.69
C PRO A 226 8.09 -27.88 2.19
N THR A 227 8.83 -28.85 2.71
CA THR A 227 9.21 -28.89 4.13
C THR A 227 10.23 -27.79 4.47
N ARG A 228 11.21 -27.56 3.60
CA ARG A 228 12.20 -26.49 3.77
C ARG A 228 11.54 -25.12 3.66
N ALA A 229 10.60 -24.94 2.72
CA ALA A 229 9.81 -23.71 2.62
C ALA A 229 9.02 -23.41 3.90
N ARG A 230 8.34 -24.42 4.47
CA ARG A 230 7.62 -24.25 5.75
C ARG A 230 8.55 -23.91 6.92
N LEU A 231 9.74 -24.52 7.00
CA LEU A 231 10.73 -24.19 8.02
C LEU A 231 11.25 -22.75 7.87
N TRP A 232 11.54 -22.32 6.64
CA TRP A 232 11.95 -20.95 6.35
C TRP A 232 10.86 -19.94 6.74
N ASN A 233 9.62 -20.19 6.35
CA ASN A 233 8.49 -19.32 6.69
C ASN A 233 8.16 -19.33 8.19
N ALA A 234 8.39 -20.43 8.90
CA ALA A 234 8.25 -20.47 10.36
C ALA A 234 9.31 -19.58 11.03
N PHE A 235 10.55 -19.64 10.57
CA PHE A 235 11.62 -18.74 11.00
C PHE A 235 11.23 -17.27 10.73
N LEU A 236 10.81 -16.91 9.52
CA LEU A 236 10.44 -15.53 9.18
C LEU A 236 9.35 -14.99 10.11
N ARG A 237 8.30 -15.80 10.40
CA ARG A 237 7.24 -15.43 11.35
C ARG A 237 7.78 -15.19 12.76
N GLN A 238 8.59 -16.11 13.27
CA GLN A 238 9.17 -15.99 14.60
C GLN A 238 10.09 -14.77 14.69
N TYR A 239 10.97 -14.59 13.70
CA TYR A 239 11.94 -13.51 13.64
C TYR A 239 11.24 -12.16 13.54
N ALA A 240 10.22 -12.03 12.68
CA ALA A 240 9.46 -10.80 12.56
C ALA A 240 8.77 -10.40 13.87
N SER A 241 8.14 -11.38 14.53
CA SER A 241 7.49 -11.19 15.83
C SER A 241 8.48 -10.76 16.92
N SER A 242 9.65 -11.41 17.02
CA SER A 242 10.64 -11.09 18.06
C SER A 242 11.36 -9.76 17.85
N HIS A 243 11.41 -9.25 16.61
CA HIS A 243 12.11 -8.02 16.27
C HIS A 243 11.18 -6.84 15.97
N GLY A 244 9.85 -7.02 16.05
CA GLY A 244 8.87 -5.98 15.73
C GLY A 244 8.93 -5.56 14.26
N ILE A 245 9.13 -6.52 13.35
CA ILE A 245 9.17 -6.29 11.90
C ILE A 245 7.80 -6.64 11.31
N ILE A 246 7.35 -5.84 10.35
CA ILE A 246 6.13 -6.13 9.60
C ILE A 246 6.37 -7.41 8.78
N LEU A 247 5.49 -8.39 8.94
CA LEU A 247 5.46 -9.58 8.10
C LEU A 247 4.26 -9.53 7.16
N VAL A 248 4.52 -9.80 5.88
CA VAL A 248 3.50 -10.10 4.88
C VAL A 248 3.50 -11.60 4.60
N ASP A 249 2.36 -12.24 4.80
CA ASP A 249 2.23 -13.69 4.64
C ASP A 249 1.76 -14.08 3.23
N TYR A 250 2.66 -14.06 2.24
CA TYR A 250 2.30 -14.49 0.88
C TYR A 250 1.97 -15.98 0.81
N TYR A 251 2.59 -16.81 1.66
CA TYR A 251 2.28 -18.23 1.73
C TYR A 251 0.79 -18.43 2.02
N ALA A 252 0.27 -17.79 3.07
CA ALA A 252 -1.15 -17.90 3.44
C ALA A 252 -2.10 -17.37 2.35
N ALA A 253 -1.65 -16.42 1.53
CA ALA A 253 -2.44 -15.86 0.44
C ALA A 253 -2.64 -16.83 -0.74
N VAL A 254 -1.73 -17.80 -0.95
CA VAL A 254 -1.72 -18.63 -2.15
C VAL A 254 -1.67 -20.15 -1.91
N VAL A 255 -1.56 -20.58 -0.65
CA VAL A 255 -1.55 -22.01 -0.28
C VAL A 255 -2.97 -22.60 -0.36
N ASP A 256 -3.06 -23.87 -0.74
CA ASP A 256 -4.24 -24.68 -0.43
C ASP A 256 -4.15 -25.16 1.04
N PRO A 257 -5.04 -24.70 1.94
CA PRO A 257 -4.97 -25.06 3.35
C PRO A 257 -5.23 -26.55 3.62
N ALA A 258 -5.83 -27.29 2.67
CA ALA A 258 -6.09 -28.72 2.83
C ALA A 258 -4.82 -29.57 2.63
N THR A 259 -3.89 -29.13 1.78
CA THR A 259 -2.70 -29.89 1.38
C THR A 259 -1.40 -29.28 1.90
N GLY A 260 -1.37 -27.95 2.07
CA GLY A 260 -0.13 -27.21 2.34
C GLY A 260 0.73 -26.97 1.09
N ASP A 261 0.18 -27.29 -0.09
CA ASP A 261 0.79 -27.05 -1.40
C ASP A 261 0.20 -25.78 -2.04
N TRP A 262 0.62 -25.46 -3.25
CA TRP A 262 0.00 -24.37 -4.02
C TRP A 262 -1.50 -24.62 -4.20
N ASN A 263 -2.30 -23.57 -4.05
CA ASN A 263 -3.58 -23.54 -4.74
C ASN A 263 -3.30 -23.37 -6.24
N GLU A 264 -3.79 -24.31 -7.06
CA GLU A 264 -3.55 -24.37 -8.50
C GLU A 264 -3.94 -23.07 -9.23
N ALA A 265 -4.91 -22.32 -8.71
CA ALA A 265 -5.33 -21.04 -9.29
C ALA A 265 -4.24 -19.96 -9.26
N TYR A 266 -3.24 -20.09 -8.37
CA TYR A 266 -2.20 -19.08 -8.15
C TYR A 266 -0.81 -19.53 -8.62
N LEU A 267 -0.63 -20.80 -8.94
CA LEU A 267 0.63 -21.35 -9.40
C LEU A 267 0.87 -21.07 -10.88
N ASN A 268 2.09 -20.69 -11.24
CA ASN A 268 2.53 -20.71 -12.63
C ASN A 268 2.91 -22.13 -13.04
N THR A 269 2.02 -22.83 -13.72
CA THR A 269 2.27 -24.20 -14.19
C THR A 269 3.13 -24.26 -15.46
N SER A 270 3.38 -23.13 -16.12
CA SER A 270 4.07 -23.09 -17.41
C SER A 270 5.60 -23.11 -17.30
N ASP A 271 6.16 -22.84 -16.13
CA ASP A 271 7.61 -22.82 -15.90
C ASP A 271 8.20 -24.19 -15.52
N GLY A 272 7.35 -25.15 -15.13
CA GLY A 272 7.75 -26.48 -14.68
C GLY A 272 8.56 -26.51 -13.38
N GLN A 273 8.61 -25.41 -12.62
CA GLN A 273 9.39 -25.29 -11.38
C GLN A 273 8.52 -25.39 -10.12
N GLU A 274 7.22 -25.09 -10.21
CA GLU A 274 6.30 -25.12 -9.05
C GLU A 274 6.69 -24.17 -7.90
N THR A 275 7.35 -23.05 -8.24
CA THR A 275 7.87 -22.05 -7.29
C THR A 275 7.42 -20.61 -7.56
N HIS A 276 6.82 -20.33 -8.72
CA HIS A 276 6.44 -18.97 -9.10
C HIS A 276 4.94 -18.71 -9.04
N PHE A 277 4.61 -17.49 -8.64
CA PHE A 277 3.27 -16.97 -8.82
C PHE A 277 2.91 -16.91 -10.31
N ASN A 278 1.68 -17.30 -10.65
CA ASN A 278 1.06 -16.76 -11.84
C ASN A 278 0.58 -15.32 -11.56
N PRO A 279 0.09 -14.58 -12.58
CA PRO A 279 -0.40 -13.22 -12.38
C PRO A 279 -1.48 -13.08 -11.30
N LEU A 280 -2.37 -14.06 -11.14
CA LEU A 280 -3.42 -14.05 -10.10
C LEU A 280 -2.82 -14.28 -8.71
N GLY A 281 -1.83 -15.17 -8.59
CA GLY A 281 -1.06 -15.37 -7.36
C GLY A 281 -0.28 -14.11 -6.94
N SER A 282 0.28 -13.38 -7.92
CA SER A 282 0.92 -12.09 -7.67
C SER A 282 -0.07 -11.05 -7.15
N LEU A 283 -1.30 -11.02 -7.68
CA LEU A 283 -2.36 -10.14 -7.20
C LEU A 283 -2.76 -10.49 -5.76
N ALA A 284 -2.99 -11.76 -5.45
CA ALA A 284 -3.34 -12.23 -4.11
C ALA A 284 -2.24 -11.90 -3.08
N ALA A 285 -0.97 -12.12 -3.45
CA ALA A 285 0.16 -11.70 -2.63
C ALA A 285 0.19 -10.17 -2.44
N GLY A 286 -0.05 -9.39 -3.50
CA GLY A 286 -0.16 -7.94 -3.44
C GLY A 286 -1.25 -7.44 -2.48
N GLU A 287 -2.42 -8.08 -2.48
CA GLU A 287 -3.51 -7.78 -1.54
C GLU A 287 -3.12 -8.06 -0.08
N ALA A 288 -2.44 -9.19 0.17
CA ALA A 288 -1.92 -9.51 1.49
C ALA A 288 -0.91 -8.45 1.96
N ALA A 289 -0.02 -7.98 1.08
CA ALA A 289 0.91 -6.89 1.38
C ALA A 289 0.18 -5.58 1.68
N ALA A 290 -0.77 -5.19 0.84
CA ALA A 290 -1.52 -3.95 1.05
C ALA A 290 -2.29 -3.97 2.38
N THR A 291 -2.90 -5.10 2.73
CA THR A 291 -3.60 -5.29 4.01
C THR A 291 -2.64 -5.16 5.19
N ALA A 292 -1.48 -5.82 5.14
CA ALA A 292 -0.49 -5.77 6.21
C ALA A 292 0.15 -4.38 6.38
N LEU A 293 0.35 -3.65 5.29
CA LEU A 293 1.02 -2.33 5.29
C LEU A 293 0.06 -1.16 5.58
N ALA A 294 -1.21 -1.31 5.25
CA ALA A 294 -2.21 -0.25 5.39
C ALA A 294 -2.25 0.42 6.80
N PRO A 295 -2.11 -0.27 7.93
CA PRO A 295 -2.12 0.38 9.24
C PRO A 295 -0.93 1.32 9.49
N TYR A 296 0.17 1.19 8.74
CA TYR A 296 1.43 1.89 8.97
C TYR A 296 1.66 3.08 8.05
N LEU A 297 0.78 3.29 7.07
CA LEU A 297 0.94 4.32 6.05
C LEU A 297 -0.03 5.48 6.28
N PRO A 298 0.31 6.71 5.87
CA PRO A 298 -0.64 7.82 5.89
C PRO A 298 -1.81 7.57 4.91
N PRO A 299 -2.92 8.31 5.03
CA PRO A 299 -3.95 8.36 4.00
C PRO A 299 -3.37 8.80 2.65
N SER A 300 -4.06 8.45 1.56
CA SER A 300 -3.64 8.82 0.21
C SER A 300 -3.71 10.34 0.03
N THR A 301 -2.65 10.92 -0.52
CA THR A 301 -2.53 12.34 -0.85
C THR A 301 -2.32 12.57 -2.35
N LEU A 302 -2.58 11.54 -3.17
CA LEU A 302 -2.34 11.62 -4.59
C LEU A 302 -3.20 12.70 -5.26
N PRO A 303 -2.61 13.57 -6.10
CA PRO A 303 -3.31 14.68 -6.71
C PRO A 303 -4.05 14.25 -7.99
N LEU A 304 -4.85 13.16 -7.91
CA LEU A 304 -5.64 12.71 -9.06
C LEU A 304 -6.68 13.77 -9.47
N ALA A 305 -6.90 13.93 -10.76
CA ALA A 305 -7.73 14.95 -11.38
C ALA A 305 -9.06 15.13 -10.65
N GLN A 306 -9.37 16.35 -10.22
CA GLN A 306 -10.58 16.67 -9.45
C GLN A 306 -11.60 17.48 -10.26
N ASP A 307 -11.18 18.01 -11.40
CA ASP A 307 -11.99 18.85 -12.28
C ASP A 307 -11.44 18.81 -13.72
N ASN A 308 -12.24 19.33 -14.66
CA ASN A 308 -11.89 19.43 -16.09
C ASN A 308 -11.49 20.86 -16.53
N THR A 309 -11.44 21.79 -15.59
CA THR A 309 -11.30 23.23 -15.85
C THR A 309 -9.91 23.78 -15.50
N SER A 310 -9.20 23.09 -14.60
CA SER A 310 -7.87 23.41 -14.14
C SER A 310 -6.86 23.25 -15.27
N ASP A 311 -6.01 24.25 -15.44
CA ASP A 311 -4.88 24.25 -16.34
C ASP A 311 -3.66 23.48 -15.79
N VAL A 312 -3.72 23.06 -14.53
CA VAL A 312 -2.66 22.31 -13.86
C VAL A 312 -2.57 20.87 -14.36
N ASN A 313 -3.71 20.21 -14.64
CA ASN A 313 -3.70 18.87 -15.22
C ASN A 313 -3.54 18.95 -16.74
N LEU A 314 -2.46 18.39 -17.25
CA LEU A 314 -2.16 18.40 -18.67
C LEU A 314 -3.11 17.50 -19.48
N ILE A 315 -3.82 16.55 -18.84
CA ILE A 315 -4.81 15.68 -19.48
C ILE A 315 -6.15 16.40 -19.66
N PRO A 316 -6.62 16.61 -20.90
CA PRO A 316 -7.94 17.18 -21.15
C PRO A 316 -9.04 16.17 -20.83
N ASN A 317 -10.20 16.66 -20.39
CA ASN A 317 -11.38 15.85 -20.10
C ASN A 317 -11.08 14.66 -19.15
N ALA A 318 -10.24 14.87 -18.14
CA ALA A 318 -9.82 13.86 -17.17
C ALA A 318 -10.96 13.28 -16.31
N LEU A 319 -12.06 14.00 -16.13
CA LEU A 319 -13.27 13.50 -15.46
C LEU A 319 -14.31 12.90 -16.40
N PHE A 320 -14.02 12.82 -17.70
CA PHE A 320 -14.92 12.27 -18.72
C PHE A 320 -16.34 12.89 -18.73
N LEU A 321 -16.44 14.18 -18.37
CA LEU A 321 -17.71 14.93 -18.38
C LEU A 321 -18.13 15.36 -19.79
N SER A 322 -17.19 15.37 -20.74
CA SER A 322 -17.49 15.56 -22.15
C SER A 322 -17.65 14.21 -22.84
N GLY A 323 -18.56 14.13 -23.82
CA GLY A 323 -18.85 12.91 -24.57
C GLY A 323 -17.66 12.34 -25.36
N LEU A 324 -17.88 11.20 -25.99
CA LEU A 324 -16.91 10.56 -26.87
C LEU A 324 -16.89 11.22 -28.25
N HIS A 325 -15.71 11.24 -28.87
CA HIS A 325 -15.58 11.47 -30.30
C HIS A 325 -16.29 10.33 -31.07
N ALA A 326 -16.71 10.58 -32.31
CA ALA A 326 -17.40 9.59 -33.16
C ALA A 326 -16.61 8.26 -33.33
N ASN A 327 -15.29 8.32 -33.16
CA ASN A 327 -14.38 7.17 -33.25
C ASN A 327 -14.17 6.45 -31.90
N GLY A 328 -14.93 6.80 -30.85
CA GLY A 328 -14.98 6.06 -29.59
C GLY A 328 -13.88 6.38 -28.57
N TYR A 329 -13.20 7.52 -28.67
CA TYR A 329 -12.27 8.00 -27.63
C TYR A 329 -12.78 9.27 -26.95
N PRO A 330 -12.36 9.58 -25.71
CA PRO A 330 -12.82 10.77 -25.00
C PRO A 330 -12.51 12.08 -25.74
N ALA A 331 -13.36 13.11 -25.61
CA ALA A 331 -13.07 14.42 -26.17
C ALA A 331 -11.70 14.97 -25.70
N GLY A 332 -10.90 15.51 -26.62
CA GLY A 332 -9.54 16.01 -26.35
C GLY A 332 -8.46 14.93 -26.39
N TRP A 333 -8.83 13.67 -26.57
CA TRP A 333 -7.90 12.56 -26.76
C TRP A 333 -7.75 12.23 -28.24
N ALA A 334 -6.79 11.38 -28.56
CA ALA A 334 -6.54 10.88 -29.89
C ALA A 334 -6.41 9.35 -29.89
N SER A 335 -6.57 8.76 -31.07
CA SER A 335 -6.18 7.38 -31.35
C SER A 335 -5.36 7.38 -32.63
N GLY A 336 -4.28 6.61 -32.66
CA GLY A 336 -3.50 6.37 -33.87
C GLY A 336 -4.22 5.48 -34.89
N GLN A 337 -5.45 5.07 -34.59
CA GLN A 337 -6.20 4.02 -35.25
C GLN A 337 -7.65 4.48 -35.48
N SER A 338 -8.21 4.17 -36.66
CA SER A 338 -9.61 4.47 -36.96
C SER A 338 -10.50 3.36 -36.41
N ASN A 339 -11.43 3.67 -35.50
CA ASN A 339 -12.41 2.71 -35.02
C ASN A 339 -13.49 2.45 -36.09
N SER A 340 -13.21 1.49 -36.97
CA SER A 340 -14.21 0.94 -37.90
C SER A 340 -14.92 -0.31 -37.34
N GLY A 341 -15.03 -0.41 -36.00
CA GLY A 341 -15.67 -1.54 -35.31
C GLY A 341 -14.77 -2.76 -35.09
N GLY A 342 -13.48 -2.68 -35.41
CA GLY A 342 -12.53 -3.81 -35.31
C GLY A 342 -11.92 -4.04 -33.91
N TYR A 343 -12.19 -3.15 -32.94
CA TYR A 343 -11.57 -3.17 -31.60
C TYR A 343 -12.52 -3.67 -30.50
N GLY A 344 -13.77 -3.21 -30.53
CA GLY A 344 -14.74 -3.40 -29.45
C GLY A 344 -15.64 -2.18 -29.28
N THR A 345 -16.26 -2.07 -28.11
CA THR A 345 -17.16 -0.96 -27.75
C THR A 345 -16.48 -0.04 -26.77
N MET A 346 -16.56 1.27 -27.00
CA MET A 346 -16.10 2.28 -26.06
C MET A 346 -17.27 3.09 -25.53
N SER A 347 -17.31 3.29 -24.22
CA SER A 347 -18.39 3.97 -23.53
C SER A 347 -17.89 4.82 -22.37
N LEU A 348 -18.72 5.76 -21.95
CA LEU A 348 -18.58 6.42 -20.66
C LEU A 348 -19.58 5.76 -19.72
N VAL A 349 -19.09 5.28 -18.58
CA VAL A 349 -19.92 4.64 -17.55
C VAL A 349 -19.72 5.36 -16.22
N THR A 350 -20.78 5.45 -15.43
CA THR A 350 -20.72 6.06 -14.10
C THR A 350 -20.92 4.94 -13.08
N ASP A 351 -20.05 4.87 -12.07
CA ASP A 351 -20.20 3.88 -11.00
C ASP A 351 -21.22 4.31 -9.93
N ALA A 352 -21.38 3.47 -8.91
CA ALA A 352 -22.32 3.72 -7.81
C ALA A 352 -21.97 4.96 -6.97
N ASP A 353 -20.69 5.37 -6.95
CA ASP A 353 -20.20 6.53 -6.21
C ASP A 353 -20.27 7.82 -7.05
N GLY A 354 -20.78 7.74 -8.29
CA GLY A 354 -20.93 8.87 -9.19
C GLY A 354 -19.65 9.23 -9.95
N LEU A 355 -18.62 8.38 -9.89
CA LEU A 355 -17.37 8.58 -10.62
C LEU A 355 -17.55 8.12 -12.07
N ASN A 356 -17.10 8.95 -13.01
CA ASN A 356 -17.15 8.64 -14.43
C ASN A 356 -15.88 7.92 -14.89
N TRP A 357 -16.09 6.87 -15.66
CA TRP A 357 -15.09 5.98 -16.20
C TRP A 357 -15.16 5.97 -17.72
N PHE A 358 -14.00 6.00 -18.36
CA PHE A 358 -13.89 5.63 -19.75
C PHE A 358 -13.67 4.12 -19.83
N GLN A 359 -14.63 3.41 -20.42
CA GLN A 359 -14.63 1.96 -20.57
C GLN A 359 -14.28 1.57 -22.02
N ILE A 360 -13.36 0.61 -22.14
CA ILE A 360 -13.04 -0.11 -23.37
C ILE A 360 -13.48 -1.55 -23.16
N ASP A 361 -14.57 -1.96 -23.81
CA ASP A 361 -15.02 -3.35 -23.89
C ASP A 361 -14.44 -3.99 -25.15
N LYS A 362 -13.30 -4.66 -24.99
CA LYS A 362 -12.52 -5.23 -26.09
C LYS A 362 -13.09 -6.60 -26.46
N THR A 363 -13.62 -6.67 -27.68
CA THR A 363 -14.15 -7.90 -28.29
C THR A 363 -13.60 -8.17 -29.69
N GLY A 364 -12.96 -7.17 -30.31
CA GLY A 364 -12.44 -7.25 -31.67
C GLY A 364 -11.00 -7.75 -31.75
N ALA A 365 -10.60 -8.21 -32.94
CA ALA A 365 -9.29 -8.84 -33.20
C ALA A 365 -8.17 -7.86 -33.56
N GLN A 366 -8.40 -6.55 -33.44
CA GLN A 366 -7.39 -5.53 -33.71
C GLN A 366 -6.85 -4.92 -32.41
N SER A 367 -5.60 -4.48 -32.44
CA SER A 367 -4.98 -3.74 -31.33
C SER A 367 -5.61 -2.36 -31.21
N TYR A 368 -5.85 -1.88 -29.99
CA TYR A 368 -6.41 -0.56 -29.76
C TYR A 368 -5.44 0.30 -28.95
N ASN A 369 -5.25 1.54 -29.38
CA ASN A 369 -4.49 2.54 -28.65
C ASN A 369 -5.29 3.84 -28.57
N VAL A 370 -5.34 4.41 -27.37
CA VAL A 370 -5.92 5.73 -27.10
C VAL A 370 -4.94 6.53 -26.25
N ASN A 371 -4.77 7.81 -26.58
CA ASN A 371 -3.69 8.60 -26.03
C ASN A 371 -4.02 10.09 -25.93
N VAL A 372 -3.22 10.77 -25.12
CA VAL A 372 -3.11 12.23 -25.05
C VAL A 372 -1.66 12.59 -25.32
N VAL A 373 -1.42 13.49 -26.27
CA VAL A 373 -0.09 14.01 -26.59
C VAL A 373 0.00 15.46 -26.15
N LYS A 374 1.05 15.79 -25.39
CA LYS A 374 1.35 17.14 -24.92
C LYS A 374 2.70 17.58 -25.44
N THR A 375 2.73 18.75 -26.06
CA THR A 375 3.94 19.43 -26.56
C THR A 375 4.25 20.72 -25.80
N THR A 376 3.44 21.04 -24.78
CA THR A 376 3.54 22.23 -23.93
C THR A 376 3.14 21.86 -22.50
N GLY A 377 3.52 22.70 -21.53
CA GLY A 377 3.28 22.48 -20.10
C GLY A 377 4.34 21.63 -19.40
N PHE A 378 5.52 21.49 -20.01
CA PHE A 378 6.69 20.85 -19.43
C PHE A 378 7.96 21.35 -20.13
N SER A 379 9.10 21.20 -19.47
CA SER A 379 10.46 21.43 -19.96
C SER A 379 11.35 20.23 -19.69
N VAL A 380 12.46 20.10 -20.42
CA VAL A 380 13.50 19.11 -20.10
C VAL A 380 14.04 19.36 -18.70
N GLY A 381 14.15 18.30 -17.90
CA GLY A 381 14.59 18.37 -16.50
C GLY A 381 13.45 18.58 -15.50
N ASP A 382 12.23 18.89 -15.94
CA ASP A 382 11.08 19.00 -15.04
C ASP A 382 10.73 17.65 -14.43
N ARG A 383 10.31 17.66 -13.16
CA ARG A 383 9.71 16.51 -12.50
C ARG A 383 8.23 16.47 -12.86
N VAL A 384 7.76 15.33 -13.34
CA VAL A 384 6.36 15.12 -13.73
C VAL A 384 5.73 13.99 -12.92
N GLY A 385 4.44 14.11 -12.65
CA GLY A 385 3.63 13.13 -11.93
C GLY A 385 2.50 12.63 -12.81
N PHE A 386 2.30 11.31 -12.86
CA PHE A 386 1.36 10.66 -13.74
C PHE A 386 0.61 9.55 -13.01
N GLY A 387 -0.72 9.54 -13.11
CA GLY A 387 -1.55 8.58 -12.40
C GLY A 387 -2.99 8.52 -12.87
N LEU A 388 -3.71 7.51 -12.40
CA LEU A 388 -5.12 7.27 -12.71
C LEU A 388 -5.72 6.22 -11.77
N LEU A 389 -7.05 6.15 -11.76
CA LEU A 389 -7.80 5.00 -11.26
C LEU A 389 -8.03 4.03 -12.41
N TRP A 390 -7.93 2.72 -12.14
CA TRP A 390 -8.17 1.70 -13.15
C TRP A 390 -8.91 0.48 -12.62
N GLU A 391 -9.56 -0.20 -13.55
CA GLU A 391 -10.17 -1.52 -13.35
C GLU A 391 -10.03 -2.38 -14.60
N THR A 392 -9.91 -3.68 -14.39
CA THR A 392 -10.02 -4.70 -15.43
C THR A 392 -11.00 -5.79 -15.02
N GLU A 393 -11.76 -6.29 -15.99
CA GLU A 393 -12.82 -7.28 -15.77
C GLU A 393 -12.91 -8.21 -16.98
N ASP A 394 -13.10 -9.51 -16.72
CA ASP A 394 -13.25 -10.55 -17.74
C ASP A 394 -12.05 -10.64 -18.71
N LEU A 395 -10.83 -10.36 -18.25
CA LEU A 395 -9.64 -10.48 -19.08
C LEU A 395 -9.39 -11.94 -19.47
N ALA A 396 -9.35 -12.23 -20.77
CA ALA A 396 -9.19 -13.59 -21.28
C ALA A 396 -8.42 -13.63 -22.61
N GLY A 397 -8.01 -14.84 -23.03
CA GLY A 397 -7.48 -15.09 -24.37
C GLY A 397 -6.17 -14.36 -24.72
N GLY A 398 -5.33 -14.11 -23.72
CA GLY A 398 -4.07 -13.37 -23.89
C GLY A 398 -4.26 -11.85 -23.95
N GLN A 399 -5.37 -11.33 -23.41
CA GLN A 399 -5.57 -9.90 -23.22
C GLN A 399 -4.51 -9.37 -22.26
N THR A 400 -3.85 -8.29 -22.66
CA THR A 400 -2.95 -7.52 -21.79
C THR A 400 -3.38 -6.06 -21.78
N VAL A 401 -3.12 -5.37 -20.67
CA VAL A 401 -3.34 -3.93 -20.56
C VAL A 401 -2.01 -3.25 -20.27
N THR A 402 -1.68 -2.25 -21.07
CA THR A 402 -0.50 -1.41 -20.84
C THR A 402 -0.89 0.04 -20.78
N THR A 403 -0.48 0.71 -19.70
CA THR A 403 -0.76 2.13 -19.47
C THR A 403 0.52 2.83 -19.07
N ARG A 404 0.92 3.84 -19.84
CA ARG A 404 2.23 4.49 -19.69
C ARG A 404 2.23 5.96 -20.10
N LEU A 405 3.19 6.68 -19.55
CA LEU A 405 3.65 7.97 -20.04
C LEU A 405 4.95 7.74 -20.81
N VAL A 406 4.97 8.11 -22.09
CA VAL A 406 6.13 7.97 -22.97
C VAL A 406 6.75 9.33 -23.21
N PHE A 407 8.04 9.47 -22.94
CA PHE A 407 8.83 10.64 -23.31
C PHE A 407 9.38 10.44 -24.72
N ARG A 408 9.06 11.34 -25.65
CA ARG A 408 9.39 11.15 -27.06
C ARG A 408 10.25 12.28 -27.61
N ALA A 409 11.23 11.91 -28.42
CA ALA A 409 12.03 12.82 -29.23
C ALA A 409 11.32 13.15 -30.55
N ALA A 410 11.90 14.07 -31.31
CA ALA A 410 11.48 14.39 -32.67
C ALA A 410 11.33 13.10 -33.51
N GLY A 411 10.30 13.05 -34.36
CA GLY A 411 9.98 11.85 -35.14
C GLY A 411 9.27 10.74 -34.35
N SER A 412 8.73 11.03 -33.15
CA SER A 412 7.97 10.08 -32.32
C SER A 412 8.79 8.91 -31.75
N ILE A 413 10.10 9.09 -31.58
CA ILE A 413 11.00 8.06 -31.03
C ILE A 413 10.90 8.07 -29.50
N ALA A 414 10.57 6.92 -28.88
CA ALA A 414 10.52 6.81 -27.43
C ALA A 414 11.94 6.87 -26.83
N ILE A 415 12.16 7.80 -25.90
CA ILE A 415 13.41 7.94 -25.14
C ILE A 415 13.34 7.05 -23.89
N SER A 416 12.27 7.20 -23.12
CA SER A 416 11.99 6.43 -21.91
C SER A 416 10.49 6.41 -21.62
N ARG A 417 10.08 5.71 -20.55
CA ARG A 417 8.67 5.56 -20.16
C ARG A 417 8.49 5.43 -18.65
N LEU A 418 7.38 5.95 -18.14
CA LEU A 418 6.82 5.57 -16.84
C LEU A 418 5.61 4.68 -17.12
N SER A 419 5.60 3.45 -16.61
CA SER A 419 4.55 2.48 -16.92
C SER A 419 3.79 2.12 -15.66
N LEU A 420 2.56 2.65 -15.50
CA LEU A 420 1.67 2.35 -14.37
C LEU A 420 1.13 0.91 -14.40
N ALA A 421 1.02 0.35 -15.60
CA ALA A 421 0.65 -1.03 -15.84
C ALA A 421 1.40 -1.52 -17.08
N THR A 422 2.14 -2.62 -16.93
CA THR A 422 2.88 -3.26 -18.03
C THR A 422 2.40 -4.67 -18.21
N ALA A 423 1.74 -4.93 -19.34
CA ALA A 423 1.25 -6.24 -19.74
C ALA A 423 0.40 -6.96 -18.66
N ILE A 424 -0.52 -6.25 -18.00
CA ILE A 424 -1.36 -6.88 -16.97
C ILE A 424 -2.40 -7.80 -17.62
N THR A 425 -2.49 -9.04 -17.13
CA THR A 425 -3.31 -10.13 -17.69
C THR A 425 -4.42 -10.63 -16.77
N VAL A 426 -4.66 -9.96 -15.65
CA VAL A 426 -5.65 -10.38 -14.65
C VAL A 426 -6.66 -9.28 -14.38
N ASP A 427 -7.81 -9.69 -13.89
CA ASP A 427 -8.82 -8.79 -13.37
C ASP A 427 -8.32 -8.11 -12.10
N THR A 428 -8.57 -6.81 -11.97
CA THR A 428 -8.13 -6.06 -10.79
C THR A 428 -8.95 -6.38 -9.55
N LEU A 429 -10.05 -7.14 -9.66
CA LEU A 429 -10.98 -7.44 -8.55
C LEU A 429 -11.31 -6.16 -7.75
N GLY A 430 -11.77 -5.13 -8.47
CA GLY A 430 -12.12 -3.81 -7.95
C GLY A 430 -11.16 -2.68 -8.35
N GLN A 431 -11.47 -1.47 -7.88
CA GLN A 431 -10.70 -0.27 -8.16
C GLN A 431 -9.29 -0.36 -7.61
N MET A 432 -8.33 0.04 -8.44
CA MET A 432 -6.93 0.22 -8.07
C MET A 432 -6.50 1.66 -8.38
N THR A 433 -5.51 2.14 -7.63
CA THR A 433 -4.96 3.50 -7.79
C THR A 433 -3.50 3.41 -8.17
N MET A 434 -3.11 4.11 -9.23
CA MET A 434 -1.74 4.06 -9.75
C MET A 434 -1.16 5.47 -9.84
N TRP A 435 0.10 5.61 -9.44
CA TRP A 435 0.85 6.87 -9.52
C TRP A 435 2.34 6.61 -9.69
N MET A 436 2.96 7.38 -10.56
CA MET A 436 4.40 7.39 -10.81
C MET A 436 4.90 8.80 -11.03
N GLU A 437 6.18 8.98 -10.75
CA GLU A 437 6.88 10.22 -10.99
C GLU A 437 8.17 9.95 -11.75
N GLY A 438 8.60 10.93 -12.52
CA GLY A 438 9.85 10.86 -13.26
C GLY A 438 10.34 12.25 -13.65
N VAL A 439 11.51 12.29 -14.26
CA VAL A 439 12.12 13.51 -14.78
C VAL A 439 12.01 13.49 -16.29
N VAL A 440 11.62 14.60 -16.90
CA VAL A 440 11.58 14.76 -18.36
C VAL A 440 13.01 14.64 -18.92
N PRO A 441 13.31 13.59 -19.71
CA PRO A 441 14.65 13.39 -20.24
C PRO A 441 15.06 14.45 -21.27
N GLU A 442 16.37 14.57 -21.49
CA GLU A 442 16.91 15.35 -22.61
C GLU A 442 16.32 14.93 -23.95
N ASN A 443 16.20 15.89 -24.88
CA ASN A 443 15.64 15.72 -26.22
C ASN A 443 14.13 15.39 -26.28
N THR A 444 13.41 15.41 -25.16
CA THR A 444 11.95 15.24 -25.16
C THR A 444 11.27 16.42 -25.85
N VAL A 445 10.49 16.15 -26.89
CA VAL A 445 9.67 17.14 -27.61
C VAL A 445 8.18 17.00 -27.32
N ASP A 446 7.75 15.81 -26.86
CA ASP A 446 6.38 15.59 -26.44
C ASP A 446 6.30 14.49 -25.37
N LEU A 447 5.27 14.61 -24.53
CA LEU A 447 4.82 13.59 -23.59
C LEU A 447 3.58 12.92 -24.15
N ARG A 448 3.55 11.59 -24.15
CA ARG A 448 2.37 10.82 -24.55
C ARG A 448 1.88 9.95 -23.41
N PHE A 449 0.72 10.29 -22.86
CA PHE A 449 -0.04 9.35 -22.04
C PHE A 449 -0.80 8.41 -22.98
N GLU A 450 -0.65 7.10 -22.82
CA GLU A 450 -1.34 6.13 -23.65
C GLU A 450 -1.82 4.91 -22.88
N ILE A 451 -2.96 4.38 -23.33
CA ILE A 451 -3.54 3.10 -22.95
C ILE A 451 -3.54 2.24 -24.21
N SER A 452 -2.92 1.06 -24.12
CA SER A 452 -2.73 0.15 -25.25
C SER A 452 -3.22 -1.24 -24.92
N LEU A 453 -4.01 -1.81 -25.84
CA LEU A 453 -4.52 -3.18 -25.81
C LEU A 453 -4.04 -3.92 -27.08
N PRO A 454 -3.55 -5.16 -26.97
CA PRO A 454 -3.06 -5.95 -28.11
C PRO A 454 -4.19 -6.39 -29.04
N ALA A 455 -3.83 -7.01 -30.16
CA ALA A 455 -4.80 -7.59 -31.11
C ALA A 455 -5.53 -8.81 -30.53
N THR A 456 -4.85 -9.58 -29.68
CA THR A 456 -5.38 -10.78 -29.02
C THR A 456 -6.17 -10.44 -27.76
N GLY A 457 -7.01 -11.38 -27.35
CA GLY A 457 -7.73 -11.32 -26.09
C GLY A 457 -9.01 -10.49 -26.12
N THR A 458 -9.77 -10.65 -25.03
CA THR A 458 -11.02 -9.95 -24.77
C THR A 458 -11.07 -9.50 -23.32
N GLY A 459 -11.92 -8.53 -23.02
CA GLY A 459 -12.17 -8.07 -21.65
C GLY A 459 -12.46 -6.58 -21.58
N LYS A 460 -12.79 -6.11 -20.39
CA LYS A 460 -13.11 -4.71 -20.13
C LYS A 460 -11.94 -4.04 -19.41
N VAL A 461 -11.61 -2.83 -19.86
CA VAL A 461 -10.66 -1.94 -19.19
C VAL A 461 -11.35 -0.62 -18.91
N ARG A 462 -11.29 -0.16 -17.67
CA ARG A 462 -11.82 1.14 -17.27
C ARG A 462 -10.70 2.00 -16.70
N VAL A 463 -10.74 3.27 -17.06
CA VAL A 463 -9.88 4.29 -16.44
C VAL A 463 -10.73 5.46 -15.95
N ALA A 464 -10.35 6.04 -14.82
CA ALA A 464 -10.95 7.24 -14.25
C ALA A 464 -9.86 8.19 -13.75
N ARG A 465 -10.15 9.50 -13.80
CA ARG A 465 -9.28 10.57 -13.29
C ARG A 465 -7.82 10.51 -13.78
N PRO A 466 -7.54 10.27 -15.08
CA PRO A 466 -6.18 10.35 -15.58
C PRO A 466 -5.59 11.73 -15.34
N THR A 467 -4.36 11.73 -14.85
CA THR A 467 -3.69 12.90 -14.31
C THR A 467 -2.28 12.93 -14.82
N LEU A 468 -1.86 14.08 -15.36
CA LEU A 468 -0.47 14.36 -15.71
C LEU A 468 -0.16 15.78 -15.25
N LEU A 469 0.73 15.91 -14.28
CA LEU A 469 1.12 17.19 -13.67
C LEU A 469 2.59 17.49 -13.95
N ASN A 470 2.90 18.75 -14.19
CA ASN A 470 4.27 19.24 -14.00
C ASN A 470 4.47 19.54 -12.51
N LEU A 471 5.19 18.65 -11.82
CA LEU A 471 5.44 18.79 -10.39
C LEU A 471 6.46 19.90 -10.10
N THR A 472 7.30 20.28 -11.07
CA THR A 472 8.22 21.41 -10.91
C THR A 472 7.48 22.75 -10.89
N ASP A 473 6.43 22.90 -11.69
CA ASP A 473 5.67 24.16 -11.77
C ASP A 473 4.81 24.44 -10.52
N ILE A 474 4.42 23.40 -9.78
CA ILE A 474 3.56 23.51 -8.60
C ILE A 474 4.32 23.68 -7.27
N GLY A 475 5.67 23.62 -7.31
CA GLY A 475 6.54 23.63 -6.12
C GLY A 475 6.56 22.29 -5.38
#